data_AF-A0A9D9P7T3-F1
#
_entry.id   AF-A0A9D9P7T3-F1
#
_cell.length_a   1.000
_cell.length_b   1.000
_cell.length_c   1.000
_cell.angle_alpha   90.00
_cell.angle_beta   90.00
_cell.angle_gamma   90.00
#
_symmetry.space_group_name_H-M   'P 1'
#
loop_
_entity.id
_entity.type
_entity.pdbx_description
1 polymer ?
#
loop_
_entity_poly.entity_id
_entity_poly.type
_entity_poly.pdbx_seq_one_letter_code
_entity_poly.pdbx_strand_id
1 'polypeptide(L)'
;MNVLRYMLIFTPPAFLAERFFPDMHLVFALYCIVPVLLADLPGEVIKELAIHVGPKVGRPLNATPGNAAELIITIVALCKGKLKLVKSSITGSIPGNLLIISSFSLPPGGLHHGIRTFDHDLTGVAAMMMLLSVVGMMIPTLVKLLGEMQSRKSVDGESDRLEGMQLLAVYLNHRSRILLCGDTRRPRRLISRTVQASDK
;
A
#
# COMPACT_ATOMS: atom_id res chain seq x y z
N MET A 1 -6.41 3.33 -20.49
CA MET A 1 -5.14 3.93 -20.99
C MET A 1 -5.20 5.45 -21.21
N ASN A 2 -6.34 6.05 -21.62
CA ASN A 2 -6.38 7.49 -21.93
C ASN A 2 -6.19 8.39 -20.70
N VAL A 3 -6.80 8.08 -19.55
CA VAL A 3 -6.66 8.85 -18.29
C VAL A 3 -5.21 8.88 -17.78
N LEU A 4 -4.49 7.77 -17.91
CA LEU A 4 -3.09 7.63 -17.50
C LEU A 4 -2.15 8.54 -18.31
N ARG A 5 -2.42 8.69 -19.61
CA ARG A 5 -1.70 9.63 -20.48
C ARG A 5 -1.92 11.09 -20.07
N TYR A 6 -3.13 11.43 -19.64
CA TYR A 6 -3.42 12.77 -19.13
C TYR A 6 -2.70 13.07 -17.82
N MET A 7 -2.51 12.08 -16.95
CA MET A 7 -1.77 12.28 -15.68
C MET A 7 -0.26 12.47 -15.90
N LEU A 8 0.31 11.90 -16.96
CA LEU A 8 1.73 12.09 -17.31
C LEU A 8 2.07 13.55 -17.68
N ILE A 9 1.06 14.37 -18.04
CA ILE A 9 1.25 15.78 -18.37
C ILE A 9 1.63 16.64 -17.16
N PHE A 10 1.47 16.13 -15.94
CA PHE A 10 1.84 16.83 -14.71
C PHE A 10 3.34 16.75 -14.40
N THR A 11 4.09 15.84 -15.04
CA THR A 11 5.54 15.69 -14.83
C THR A 11 6.38 16.82 -15.45
N PRO A 12 6.17 17.22 -16.72
CA PRO A 12 6.96 18.30 -17.33
C PRO A 12 6.84 19.65 -16.60
N PRO A 13 5.66 20.10 -16.11
CA PRO A 13 5.54 21.33 -15.33
C PRO A 13 6.37 21.31 -14.04
N ALA A 14 6.45 20.19 -13.33
CA ALA A 14 7.29 20.08 -12.12
C ALA A 14 8.78 20.22 -12.46
N PHE A 15 9.23 19.61 -13.56
CA PHE A 15 10.61 19.72 -14.03
C PHE A 15 10.95 21.14 -14.54
N LEU A 16 10.03 21.77 -15.28
CA LEU A 16 10.17 23.17 -15.68
C LEU A 16 10.20 24.09 -14.46
N ALA A 17 9.35 23.82 -13.47
CA ALA A 17 9.29 24.65 -12.28
C ALA A 17 10.60 24.65 -11.49
N GLU A 18 11.27 23.50 -11.39
CA GLU A 18 12.61 23.39 -10.80
C GLU A 18 13.66 24.25 -11.53
N ARG A 19 13.51 24.43 -12.84
CA ARG A 19 14.47 25.21 -13.65
C ARG A 19 14.20 26.70 -13.65
N PHE A 20 12.93 27.11 -13.60
CA PHE A 20 12.52 28.51 -13.77
C PHE A 20 12.18 29.22 -12.45
N PHE A 21 11.81 28.50 -11.39
CA PHE A 21 11.48 29.09 -10.09
C PHE A 21 12.55 28.77 -9.04
N PRO A 22 13.09 29.77 -8.33
CA PRO A 22 14.03 29.55 -7.22
C PRO A 22 13.35 29.07 -5.93
N ASP A 23 12.01 29.09 -5.86
CA ASP A 23 11.26 28.79 -4.65
C ASP A 23 11.26 27.29 -4.36
N MET A 24 12.06 26.89 -3.36
CA MET A 24 12.19 25.51 -2.92
C MET A 24 10.86 24.91 -2.42
N HIS A 25 10.00 25.70 -1.78
CA HIS A 25 8.74 25.22 -1.21
C HIS A 25 7.74 24.89 -2.32
N LEU A 26 7.66 25.74 -3.35
CA LEU A 26 6.81 25.53 -4.51
C LEU A 26 7.27 24.30 -5.30
N VAL A 27 8.57 24.18 -5.58
CA VAL A 27 9.12 23.04 -6.30
C VAL A 27 8.89 21.74 -5.52
N PHE A 28 9.11 21.76 -4.20
CA PHE A 28 8.82 20.61 -3.34
C PHE A 28 7.34 20.22 -3.37
N ALA A 29 6.43 21.19 -3.27
CA ALA A 29 4.98 20.93 -3.32
C ALA A 29 4.56 20.31 -4.65
N LEU A 30 5.07 20.80 -5.78
CA LEU A 30 4.82 20.19 -7.09
C LEU A 30 5.31 18.75 -7.15
N TYR A 31 6.54 18.47 -6.70
CA TYR A 31 7.08 17.12 -6.65
C TYR A 31 6.33 16.19 -5.68
N CYS A 32 5.61 16.71 -4.69
CA CYS A 32 4.70 15.92 -3.85
C CYS A 32 3.37 15.60 -4.56
N ILE A 33 2.84 16.52 -5.36
CA ILE A 33 1.55 16.36 -6.05
C ILE A 33 1.64 15.37 -7.21
N VAL A 34 2.74 15.41 -7.99
CA VAL A 34 2.90 14.56 -9.17
C VAL A 34 2.74 13.06 -8.84
N PRO A 35 3.41 12.47 -7.83
CA PRO A 35 3.21 11.07 -7.47
C PRO A 35 1.78 10.72 -7.05
N VAL A 36 1.05 11.65 -6.42
CA VAL A 36 -0.36 11.44 -6.03
C VAL A 36 -1.23 11.32 -7.29
N LEU A 37 -0.99 12.18 -8.28
CA LEU A 37 -1.68 12.10 -9.57
C LEU A 37 -1.26 10.88 -10.38
N LEU A 38 -0.04 10.38 -10.22
CA LEU A 38 0.46 9.21 -10.94
C LEU A 38 0.26 7.88 -10.17
N ALA A 39 -0.44 7.88 -9.04
CA ALA A 39 -0.46 6.75 -8.10
C ALA A 39 -0.91 5.41 -8.71
N ASP A 40 -1.80 5.44 -9.72
CA ASP A 40 -2.33 4.23 -10.37
C ASP A 40 -1.36 3.60 -11.39
N LEU A 41 -0.41 4.39 -11.92
CA LEU A 41 0.46 3.97 -13.03
C LEU A 41 1.40 2.80 -12.65
N PRO A 42 2.14 2.84 -11.52
CA PRO A 42 3.02 1.74 -11.14
C PRO A 42 2.26 0.42 -10.97
N GLY A 43 1.05 0.48 -10.41
CA GLY A 43 0.23 -0.70 -10.18
C GLY A 43 -0.21 -1.36 -11.48
N GLU A 44 -0.58 -0.58 -12.49
CA GLU A 44 -0.98 -1.10 -13.79
C GLU A 44 0.19 -1.74 -14.56
N VAL A 45 1.37 -1.11 -14.51
CA VAL A 45 2.59 -1.68 -15.11
C VAL A 45 2.95 -3.02 -14.48
N ILE A 46 2.83 -3.12 -13.15
CA ILE A 46 3.12 -4.35 -12.40
C ILE A 46 2.11 -5.45 -12.73
N LYS A 47 0.82 -5.12 -12.89
CA LYS A 47 -0.21 -6.09 -13.32
C LYS A 47 0.09 -6.64 -14.71
N GLU A 48 0.42 -5.76 -15.66
CA GLU A 48 0.75 -6.17 -17.02
C GLU A 48 2.00 -7.05 -17.05
N LEU A 49 3.01 -6.69 -16.25
CA LEU A 49 4.22 -7.49 -16.08
C LEU A 49 3.92 -8.86 -15.44
N ALA A 50 3.02 -8.92 -14.46
CA ALA A 50 2.62 -10.15 -13.79
C ALA A 50 1.99 -11.19 -14.73
N ILE A 51 1.30 -10.74 -15.78
CA ILE A 51 0.73 -11.62 -16.82
C ILE A 51 1.86 -12.30 -17.63
N HIS A 52 2.94 -11.57 -17.91
CA HIS A 52 4.04 -12.04 -18.75
C HIS A 52 5.03 -12.96 -18.03
N VAL A 53 5.24 -12.81 -16.72
CA VAL A 53 6.20 -13.61 -15.93
C VAL A 53 5.62 -14.94 -15.40
N GLY A 54 4.34 -15.22 -15.69
CA GLY A 54 3.65 -16.45 -15.31
C GLY A 54 3.23 -16.53 -13.83
N PRO A 55 2.34 -17.48 -13.47
CA PRO A 55 1.63 -17.48 -12.18
C PRO A 55 2.49 -17.73 -10.94
N LYS A 56 3.73 -18.24 -11.08
CA LYS A 56 4.65 -18.45 -9.95
C LYS A 56 5.24 -17.12 -9.47
N VAL A 57 5.63 -16.23 -10.38
CA VAL A 57 6.22 -14.92 -10.07
C VAL A 57 5.18 -13.81 -10.10
N GLY A 58 4.21 -13.91 -11.03
CA GLY A 58 3.17 -12.92 -11.25
C GLY A 58 2.17 -12.79 -10.10
N ARG A 59 1.85 -13.87 -9.38
CA ARG A 59 0.92 -13.81 -8.23
C ARG A 59 1.47 -13.02 -7.04
N PRO A 60 2.70 -13.26 -6.57
CA PRO A 60 3.35 -12.39 -5.59
C PRO A 60 3.54 -10.96 -6.11
N LEU A 61 3.92 -10.79 -7.37
CA LEU A 61 4.16 -9.48 -7.97
C LEU A 61 2.88 -8.64 -8.07
N ASN A 62 1.75 -9.23 -8.41
CA ASN A 62 0.44 -8.57 -8.43
C ASN A 62 -0.11 -8.26 -7.01
N ALA A 63 0.58 -8.69 -5.94
CA ALA A 63 0.18 -8.36 -4.57
C ALA A 63 0.73 -7.02 -4.09
N THR A 64 1.71 -6.43 -4.77
CA THR A 64 2.38 -5.17 -4.41
C THR A 64 1.92 -3.86 -5.09
N PRO A 65 1.02 -3.83 -6.11
CA PRO A 65 0.66 -2.60 -6.85
C PRO A 65 0.37 -1.36 -6.00
N GLY A 66 -0.37 -1.53 -4.91
CA GLY A 66 -0.89 -0.41 -4.10
C GLY A 66 0.16 0.35 -3.30
N ASN A 67 1.31 -0.26 -3.01
CA ASN A 67 2.39 0.35 -2.24
C ASN A 67 3.69 0.49 -3.06
N ALA A 68 3.63 0.27 -4.37
CA ALA A 68 4.80 0.30 -5.24
C ALA A 68 5.51 1.67 -5.26
N ALA A 69 4.74 2.76 -5.33
CA ALA A 69 5.29 4.11 -5.31
C ALA A 69 6.02 4.41 -3.99
N GLU A 70 5.43 4.03 -2.85
CA GLU A 70 6.03 4.21 -1.53
C GLU A 70 7.33 3.40 -1.39
N LEU A 71 7.35 2.17 -1.90
CA LEU A 71 8.54 1.32 -1.91
C LEU A 71 9.66 1.93 -2.78
N ILE A 72 9.34 2.45 -3.97
CA ILE A 72 10.31 3.11 -4.85
C ILE A 72 10.93 4.33 -4.14
N ILE A 73 10.10 5.20 -3.56
CA ILE A 73 10.56 6.40 -2.84
C ILE A 73 11.43 6.00 -1.64
N THR A 74 11.01 4.96 -0.90
CA THR A 74 11.75 4.42 0.24
C THR A 74 13.12 3.89 -0.17
N ILE A 75 13.20 3.08 -1.22
CA ILE A 75 14.48 2.53 -1.72
C ILE A 75 15.40 3.66 -2.17
N VAL A 76 14.91 4.63 -2.94
CA VAL A 76 15.72 5.78 -3.39
C VAL A 76 16.22 6.60 -2.20
N ALA A 77 15.39 6.82 -1.17
CA ALA A 77 15.78 7.52 0.04
C ALA A 77 16.84 6.75 0.85
N LEU A 78 16.71 5.42 0.93
CA LEU A 78 17.71 4.53 1.55
C LEU A 78 19.05 4.57 0.80
N CYS A 79 19.04 4.50 -0.52
CA CYS A 79 20.24 4.64 -1.35
C CYS A 79 20.95 5.98 -1.14
N LYS A 80 20.20 7.04 -0.77
CA LYS A 80 20.73 8.36 -0.41
C LYS A 80 21.05 8.52 1.08
N GLY A 81 21.01 7.45 1.87
CA GLY A 81 21.30 7.46 3.31
C GLY A 81 20.27 8.21 4.17
N LYS A 82 19.07 8.48 3.67
CA LYS A 82 18.03 9.26 4.36
C LYS A 82 17.17 8.39 5.29
N LEU A 83 17.81 7.72 6.26
CA LEU A 83 17.13 6.81 7.19
C LEU A 83 16.01 7.48 8.00
N LYS A 84 16.22 8.73 8.46
CA LYS A 84 15.21 9.48 9.22
C LYS A 84 13.95 9.75 8.39
N LEU A 85 14.12 10.07 7.09
CA LEU A 85 13.01 10.28 6.17
C LEU A 85 12.21 8.99 5.97
N VAL A 86 12.92 7.87 5.76
CA VAL A 86 12.30 6.55 5.56
C VAL A 86 11.49 6.12 6.78
N LYS A 87 12.07 6.22 7.99
CA LYS A 87 11.37 5.92 9.24
C LYS A 87 10.11 6.78 9.38
N SER A 88 10.24 8.08 9.18
CA SER A 88 9.10 9.01 9.25
C SER A 88 8.02 8.70 8.21
N SER A 89 8.40 8.28 6.99
CA SER A 89 7.48 7.95 5.91
C SER A 89 6.68 6.68 6.23
N ILE A 90 7.35 5.60 6.63
CA ILE A 90 6.70 4.32 6.97
C ILE A 90 5.79 4.49 8.19
N THR A 91 6.22 5.25 9.20
CA THR A 91 5.35 5.54 10.35
C THR A 91 4.13 6.36 9.95
N GLY A 92 4.26 7.29 8.99
CA GLY A 92 3.16 8.11 8.50
C GLY A 92 2.16 7.37 7.59
N SER A 93 2.61 6.38 6.81
CA SER A 93 1.74 5.65 5.89
C SER A 93 0.77 4.71 6.59
N ILE A 94 1.09 4.23 7.80
CA ILE A 94 0.20 3.40 8.61
C ILE A 94 -1.12 4.16 8.95
N PRO A 95 -1.12 5.28 9.71
CA PRO A 95 -2.34 6.03 9.96
C PRO A 95 -2.88 6.71 8.69
N GLY A 96 -2.03 7.03 7.72
CA GLY A 96 -2.46 7.56 6.42
C GLY A 96 -3.40 6.61 5.68
N ASN A 97 -3.02 5.34 5.56
CA ASN A 97 -3.84 4.33 4.90
C ASN A 97 -5.03 3.89 5.76
N LEU A 98 -4.85 3.79 7.08
CA LEU A 98 -5.89 3.30 7.99
C LEU A 98 -6.98 4.32 8.28
N LEU A 99 -6.60 5.56 8.57
CA LEU A 99 -7.52 6.61 9.01
C LEU A 99 -7.84 7.54 7.86
N ILE A 100 -6.82 8.20 7.28
CA ILE A 100 -7.05 9.29 6.33
C ILE A 100 -7.75 8.78 5.07
N ILE A 101 -7.16 7.81 4.37
CA ILE A 101 -7.72 7.27 3.13
C ILE A 101 -9.08 6.61 3.38
N SER A 102 -9.21 5.78 4.41
CA SER A 102 -10.48 5.16 4.77
C SER A 102 -11.57 6.20 5.05
N SER A 103 -11.25 7.26 5.81
CA SER A 103 -12.19 8.32 6.17
C SER A 103 -12.64 9.15 4.97
N PHE A 104 -11.75 9.39 4.00
CA PHE A 104 -12.14 10.08 2.76
C PHE A 104 -12.88 9.18 1.77
N SER A 105 -12.72 7.85 1.86
CA SER A 105 -13.39 6.91 0.95
C SER A 105 -14.85 6.61 1.30
N LEU A 106 -15.21 6.65 2.59
CA LEU A 106 -16.54 6.29 3.08
C LEU A 106 -17.65 7.29 2.68
N PRO A 107 -17.48 8.63 2.83
CA PRO A 107 -18.53 9.59 2.55
C PRO A 107 -18.98 9.59 1.08
N PRO A 108 -18.09 9.70 0.06
CA PRO A 108 -18.50 9.64 -1.34
C PRO A 108 -19.16 8.30 -1.70
N GLY A 109 -18.67 7.21 -1.09
CA GLY A 109 -19.24 5.87 -1.28
C GLY A 109 -20.68 5.77 -0.77
N GLY A 110 -20.96 6.32 0.41
CA GLY A 110 -22.29 6.34 1.02
C GLY A 110 -23.25 7.35 0.40
N LEU A 111 -22.75 8.52 -0.02
CA LEU A 111 -23.58 9.54 -0.68
C LEU A 111 -24.11 9.06 -2.05
N HIS A 112 -23.28 8.35 -2.83
CA HIS A 112 -23.67 7.89 -4.17
C HIS A 112 -24.41 6.56 -4.17
N HIS A 113 -24.15 5.66 -3.21
CA HIS A 113 -24.68 4.29 -3.23
C HIS A 113 -25.51 3.90 -2.00
N GLY A 114 -25.79 4.84 -1.08
CA GLY A 114 -26.56 4.58 0.14
C GLY A 114 -25.83 3.68 1.14
N ILE A 115 -26.58 2.92 1.94
CA ILE A 115 -26.04 2.02 2.97
C ILE A 115 -25.37 0.82 2.29
N ARG A 116 -24.04 0.73 2.38
CA ARG A 116 -23.30 -0.48 1.97
C ARG A 116 -23.10 -1.41 3.17
N THR A 117 -23.54 -2.66 3.01
CA THR A 117 -23.24 -3.72 3.96
C THR A 117 -21.88 -4.32 3.65
N PHE A 118 -21.08 -4.54 4.69
CA PHE A 118 -19.79 -5.21 4.59
C PHE A 118 -19.93 -6.63 5.11
N ASP A 119 -19.20 -7.56 4.48
CA ASP A 119 -19.07 -8.92 5.00
C ASP A 119 -18.32 -8.88 6.33
N HIS A 120 -18.99 -9.27 7.41
CA HIS A 120 -18.45 -9.22 8.77
C HIS A 120 -17.24 -10.13 8.94
N ASP A 121 -17.18 -11.28 8.26
CA ASP A 121 -16.08 -12.22 8.39
C ASP A 121 -14.83 -11.68 7.69
N LEU A 122 -14.98 -11.18 6.46
CA LEU A 122 -13.87 -10.62 5.69
C LEU A 122 -13.32 -9.33 6.35
N THR A 123 -14.22 -8.47 6.84
CA THR A 123 -13.84 -7.23 7.51
C THR A 123 -13.21 -7.52 8.87
N GLY A 124 -13.76 -8.48 9.62
CA GLY A 124 -13.24 -8.91 10.92
C GLY A 124 -11.82 -9.46 10.81
N VAL A 125 -11.55 -10.36 9.84
CA VAL A 125 -10.21 -10.87 9.60
C VAL A 125 -9.24 -9.73 9.26
N ALA A 126 -9.61 -8.83 8.34
CA ALA A 126 -8.77 -7.70 7.95
C ALA A 126 -8.44 -6.77 9.14
N ALA A 127 -9.45 -6.44 9.96
CA ALA A 127 -9.27 -5.60 11.15
C ALA A 127 -8.34 -6.26 12.19
N MET A 128 -8.47 -7.57 12.42
CA MET A 128 -7.60 -8.30 13.33
C MET A 128 -6.16 -8.38 12.83
N MET A 129 -5.94 -8.51 11.52
CA MET A 129 -4.60 -8.45 10.94
C MET A 129 -3.95 -7.08 11.12
N MET A 130 -4.71 -6.01 10.91
CA MET A 130 -4.25 -4.64 11.12
C MET A 130 -3.89 -4.42 12.59
N LEU A 131 -4.75 -4.85 13.51
CA LEU A 131 -4.49 -4.76 14.95
C LEU A 131 -3.21 -5.50 15.33
N LEU A 132 -3.04 -6.75 14.87
CA LEU A 132 -1.85 -7.54 15.12
C LEU A 132 -0.57 -6.86 14.58
N SER A 133 -0.66 -6.26 13.40
CA SER A 133 0.47 -5.51 12.80
C SER A 133 0.86 -4.29 13.64
N VAL A 134 -0.12 -3.50 14.09
CA VAL A 134 0.13 -2.29 14.90
C VAL A 134 0.70 -2.65 16.26
N VAL A 135 0.11 -3.64 16.94
CA VAL A 135 0.61 -4.13 18.24
C VAL A 135 2.03 -4.69 18.08
N GLY A 136 2.28 -5.48 17.03
CA GLY A 136 3.61 -6.01 16.73
C GLY A 136 4.68 -4.92 16.54
N MET A 137 4.33 -3.78 15.94
CA MET A 137 5.24 -2.63 15.80
C MET A 137 5.39 -1.80 17.09
N MET A 138 4.39 -1.80 17.98
CA MET A 138 4.43 -1.04 19.23
C MET A 138 5.33 -1.66 20.29
N ILE A 139 5.39 -3.00 20.37
CA ILE A 139 6.21 -3.75 21.34
C ILE A 139 7.67 -3.25 21.37
N PRO A 140 8.41 -3.20 20.23
CA PRO A 140 9.81 -2.78 20.27
C PRO A 140 10.01 -1.31 20.55
N THR A 141 9.07 -0.47 20.11
CA THR A 141 9.06 0.96 20.44
C THR A 141 8.97 1.16 21.95
N LEU A 142 8.11 0.38 22.62
CA LEU A 142 7.94 0.44 24.07
C LEU A 142 9.15 -0.14 24.82
N VAL A 143 9.75 -1.23 24.33
CA VAL A 143 10.96 -1.82 24.92
C VAL A 143 12.14 -0.86 24.83
N LYS A 144 12.33 -0.18 23.68
CA LYS A 144 13.34 0.86 23.53
C LYS A 144 13.11 2.02 24.48
N LEU A 145 11.88 2.52 24.57
CA LEU A 145 11.51 3.60 25.48
C LEU A 145 11.78 3.23 26.95
N LEU A 146 11.41 2.02 27.38
CA LEU A 146 11.72 1.53 28.73
C LEU A 146 13.23 1.33 28.95
N GLY A 147 13.95 0.84 27.94
CA GLY A 147 15.40 0.63 28.00
C GLY A 147 16.20 1.93 28.09
N GLU A 148 15.75 2.99 27.41
CA GLU A 148 16.30 4.35 27.52
C GLU A 148 16.15 4.90 28.95
N MET A 149 15.00 4.67 29.59
CA MET A 149 14.75 5.03 30.99
C MET A 149 15.67 4.27 31.97
N GLN A 150 16.22 3.12 31.56
CA GLN A 150 17.03 2.24 32.41
C GLN A 150 18.55 2.34 32.14
N SER A 151 19.01 3.28 31.31
CA SER A 151 20.43 3.46 30.96
C SER A 151 21.13 2.17 30.49
N ARG A 152 20.42 1.31 29.74
CA ARG A 152 21.02 0.11 29.11
C ARG A 152 21.43 0.47 27.68
N LYS A 153 22.74 0.37 27.39
CA LYS A 153 23.36 0.74 26.11
C LYS A 153 22.91 -0.23 24.98
N SER A 154 22.06 0.27 24.09
CA SER A 154 21.81 -0.10 22.69
C SER A 154 22.14 -1.54 22.23
N VAL A 155 21.15 -2.44 22.27
CA VAL A 155 21.08 -3.64 21.41
C VAL A 155 20.16 -3.30 20.23
N ASP A 156 20.48 -2.23 19.48
CA ASP A 156 19.47 -1.58 18.63
C ASP A 156 19.45 -2.11 17.20
N GLY A 157 20.53 -2.74 16.73
CA GLY A 157 20.65 -3.19 15.34
C GLY A 157 20.14 -4.60 15.07
N GLU A 158 20.32 -5.53 16.01
CA GLU A 158 19.97 -6.95 15.81
C GLU A 158 18.49 -7.22 16.12
N SER A 159 17.92 -6.55 17.14
CA SER A 159 16.50 -6.67 17.50
C SER A 159 15.58 -6.16 16.38
N ASP A 160 15.90 -4.98 15.81
CA ASP A 160 15.12 -4.38 14.71
C ASP A 160 15.05 -5.28 13.47
N ARG A 161 16.12 -6.03 13.19
CA ARG A 161 16.19 -6.95 12.04
C ARG A 161 15.36 -8.20 12.27
N LEU A 162 15.43 -8.77 13.47
CA LEU A 162 14.66 -9.97 13.83
C LEU A 162 13.16 -9.70 13.80
N GLU A 163 12.73 -8.53 14.30
CA GLU A 163 11.33 -8.11 14.32
C GLU A 163 10.78 -7.85 12.92
N GLY A 164 11.54 -7.13 12.09
CA GLY A 164 11.18 -6.93 10.68
C GLY A 164 11.02 -8.27 9.96
N MET A 165 11.88 -9.25 10.27
CA MET A 165 11.80 -10.60 9.72
C MET A 165 10.59 -11.40 10.24
N GLN A 166 10.23 -11.25 11.52
CA GLN A 166 9.03 -11.87 12.10
C GLN A 166 7.73 -11.30 11.49
N LEU A 167 7.61 -9.98 11.39
CA LEU A 167 6.46 -9.33 10.76
C LEU A 167 6.35 -9.70 9.27
N LEU A 168 7.48 -9.77 8.56
CA LEU A 168 7.52 -10.25 7.19
C LEU A 168 7.08 -11.72 7.08
N ALA A 169 7.52 -12.59 8.00
CA ALA A 169 7.11 -13.98 8.02
C ALA A 169 5.60 -14.15 8.29
N VAL A 170 5.02 -13.36 9.21
CA VAL A 170 3.58 -13.33 9.44
C VAL A 170 2.83 -12.87 8.19
N TYR A 171 3.30 -11.80 7.54
CA TYR A 171 2.73 -11.30 6.30
C TYR A 171 2.79 -12.35 5.18
N LEU A 172 3.94 -12.98 4.97
CA LEU A 172 4.13 -14.02 3.95
C LEU A 172 3.32 -15.28 4.24
N ASN A 173 3.15 -15.68 5.51
CA ASN A 173 2.32 -16.81 5.88
C ASN A 173 0.84 -16.54 5.58
N HIS A 174 0.34 -15.37 5.96
CA HIS A 174 -1.03 -14.98 5.60
C HIS A 174 -1.23 -14.89 4.09
N ARG A 175 -0.30 -14.22 3.38
CA ARG A 175 -0.42 -14.01 1.94
C ARG A 175 -0.25 -15.30 1.15
N SER A 176 0.62 -16.21 1.59
CA SER A 176 0.77 -17.53 0.95
C SER A 176 -0.50 -18.37 1.08
N ARG A 177 -1.22 -18.32 2.21
CA ARG A 177 -2.54 -18.97 2.34
C ARG A 177 -3.55 -18.43 1.34
N ILE A 178 -3.59 -17.12 1.11
CA ILE A 178 -4.47 -16.51 0.09
C ILE A 178 -4.04 -16.92 -1.33
N LEU A 179 -2.74 -16.91 -1.62
CA LEU A 179 -2.21 -17.23 -2.95
C LEU A 179 -2.29 -18.73 -3.30
N LEU A 180 -2.20 -19.61 -2.29
CA LEU A 180 -2.30 -21.07 -2.42
C LEU A 180 -3.76 -21.55 -2.41
N CYS A 181 -4.66 -20.90 -1.67
CA CYS A 181 -6.12 -21.17 -1.73
C CYS A 181 -6.81 -20.46 -2.90
N GLY A 182 -6.09 -19.65 -3.69
CA GLY A 182 -6.60 -18.95 -4.86
C GLY A 182 -6.80 -19.88 -6.06
N ASP A 183 -7.71 -20.85 -5.94
CA ASP A 183 -8.73 -21.24 -6.94
C ASP A 183 -9.55 -22.45 -6.42
N THR A 184 -10.56 -22.21 -5.58
CA THR A 184 -11.66 -23.20 -5.36
C THR A 184 -13.05 -22.58 -5.25
N ARG A 185 -13.17 -21.25 -5.06
CA ARG A 185 -14.48 -20.58 -5.13
C ARG A 185 -14.76 -20.11 -6.56
N ARG A 186 -15.17 -21.04 -7.43
CA ARG A 186 -15.93 -20.70 -8.63
C ARG A 186 -17.08 -19.77 -8.23
N PRO A 187 -17.36 -18.66 -8.94
CA PRO A 187 -18.66 -18.03 -8.87
C PRO A 187 -19.68 -18.95 -9.55
N ARG A 188 -20.15 -19.98 -8.84
CA ARG A 188 -21.38 -20.69 -9.19
C ARG A 188 -22.52 -19.71 -8.95
N ARG A 189 -22.88 -18.95 -10.00
CA ARG A 189 -24.17 -18.28 -10.28
C ARG A 189 -23.93 -16.90 -10.93
N LEU A 190 -23.51 -16.90 -12.20
CA LEU A 190 -23.74 -15.76 -13.11
C LEU A 190 -23.84 -16.22 -14.58
N ILE A 191 -24.36 -17.44 -14.79
CA ILE A 191 -24.76 -17.97 -16.11
C ILE A 191 -26.15 -18.59 -15.95
N SER A 192 -27.13 -17.78 -15.55
CA SER A 192 -28.53 -18.22 -15.48
C SER A 192 -29.53 -17.13 -15.87
N ARG A 193 -29.07 -15.97 -16.36
CA ARG A 193 -29.95 -14.87 -16.78
C ARG A 193 -29.92 -14.54 -18.28
N THR A 194 -29.10 -15.22 -19.08
CA THR A 194 -29.07 -15.02 -20.54
C THR A 194 -29.77 -16.12 -21.35
N VAL A 195 -30.38 -17.13 -20.70
CA VAL A 195 -31.13 -18.21 -21.39
C VAL A 195 -32.65 -18.13 -21.16
N GLN A 196 -33.15 -17.18 -20.35
CA GLN A 196 -34.60 -17.00 -20.09
C GLN A 196 -35.21 -15.75 -20.73
N ALA A 197 -34.46 -15.02 -21.56
CA ALA A 197 -34.95 -13.83 -22.28
C ALA A 197 -35.09 -14.06 -23.80
N SER A 198 -35.09 -15.32 -24.25
CA SER A 198 -35.32 -15.70 -25.65
C SER A 198 -36.39 -16.81 -25.75
N ASP A 199 -37.41 -16.72 -24.91
CA ASP A 199 -38.66 -17.45 -25.08
C ASP A 199 -39.77 -16.74 -24.27
N LYS A 200 -40.19 -15.58 -24.78
CA LYS A 200 -41.50 -14.93 -24.58
C LYS A 200 -41.56 -13.61 -25.36
#